data_AF-A0A073JS23-F1
#
_entry.id   AF-A0A073JS23-F1
#
_cell.length_a   1.000
_cell.length_b   1.000
_cell.length_c   1.000
_cell.angle_alpha   90.00
_cell.angle_beta   90.00
_cell.angle_gamma   90.00
#
_symmetry.space_group_name_H-M   'P 1'
#
loop_
_entity.id
_entity.type
_entity.pdbx_description
1 polymer ?
#
loop_
_entity_poly.entity_id
_entity_poly.type
_entity_poly.pdbx_seq_one_letter_code
_entity_poly.pdbx_strand_id
1 'polypeptide(L)'
;MFTSTRDEKITQLLNEWYIEIRSRRLKEAQALKEHIDIQINRLKEETNESAQDQNLLLYYSLLDFRFNYLVDNLNVSKDSFDKVESFNVPMDNFLSYYYHFFKAIHCDAIGNYMLAKEHYYKAEELLKFVPDELEKAEFYYKMGYSHYDNQRGL
;
A
#
# COMPACT_ATOMS: atom_id res chain seq x y z
N MET A 1 22.49 -0.18 -24.95
CA MET A 1 22.13 0.51 -23.69
C MET A 1 20.61 0.51 -23.65
N PHE A 2 19.99 -0.40 -22.91
CA PHE A 2 18.52 -0.41 -22.77
C PHE A 2 18.17 0.64 -21.73
N THR A 3 17.60 1.76 -22.16
CA THR A 3 17.05 2.76 -21.24
C THR A 3 15.77 2.21 -20.64
N SER A 4 15.71 2.14 -19.31
CA SER A 4 14.50 1.74 -18.59
C SER A 4 13.32 2.64 -18.97
N THR A 5 12.14 2.04 -19.15
CA THR A 5 10.91 2.76 -19.54
C THR A 5 10.47 3.73 -18.43
N ARG A 6 9.60 4.71 -18.77
CA ARG A 6 9.03 5.64 -17.77
C ARG A 6 8.40 4.87 -16.60
N ASP A 7 7.61 3.86 -16.93
CA ASP A 7 6.82 3.09 -15.96
C ASP A 7 7.71 2.25 -15.05
N GLU A 8 8.78 1.65 -15.59
CA GLU A 8 9.80 0.96 -14.79
C GLU A 8 10.49 1.90 -13.80
N LYS A 9 10.84 3.13 -14.22
CA LYS A 9 11.45 4.13 -13.34
C LYS A 9 10.52 4.55 -12.20
N ILE A 10 9.24 4.81 -12.52
CA ILE A 10 8.24 5.14 -11.49
C ILE A 10 8.07 3.94 -10.53
N THR A 11 7.95 2.73 -11.07
CA THR A 11 7.84 1.50 -10.26
C THR A 11 9.03 1.33 -9.32
N GLN A 12 10.25 1.56 -9.81
CA GLN A 12 11.45 1.49 -8.98
C GLN A 12 11.41 2.52 -7.84
N LEU A 13 11.05 3.78 -8.13
CA LEU A 13 10.91 4.81 -7.10
C LEU A 13 9.86 4.46 -6.05
N LEU A 14 8.72 3.89 -6.46
CA LEU A 14 7.68 3.43 -5.54
C LEU A 14 8.18 2.28 -4.63
N ASN A 15 8.93 1.32 -5.19
CA ASN A 15 9.54 0.25 -4.41
C ASN A 15 10.57 0.79 -3.39
N GLU A 16 11.43 1.72 -3.81
CA GLU A 16 12.40 2.39 -2.93
C GLU A 16 11.70 3.15 -1.81
N TRP A 17 10.63 3.88 -2.14
CA TRP A 17 9.82 4.57 -1.14
C TRP A 17 9.20 3.62 -0.13
N TYR A 18 8.70 2.46 -0.59
CA TYR A 18 8.13 1.47 0.32
C TYR A 18 9.16 0.87 1.28
N ILE A 19 10.41 0.67 0.82
CA ILE A 19 11.51 0.25 1.70
C ILE A 19 11.76 1.30 2.80
N GLU A 20 11.76 2.58 2.47
CA GLU A 20 11.93 3.66 3.46
C GLU A 20 10.77 3.73 4.46
N ILE A 21 9.53 3.57 3.99
CA ILE A 21 8.32 3.50 4.84
C ILE A 21 8.44 2.37 5.86
N ARG A 22 8.77 1.16 5.40
CA ARG A 22 8.87 -0.03 6.27
C ARG A 22 10.05 0.04 7.23
N SER A 23 11.14 0.66 6.78
CA SER A 23 12.31 0.97 7.63
C SER A 23 12.04 2.10 8.62
N ARG A 24 10.85 2.73 8.57
CA ARG A 24 10.46 3.90 9.40
C ARG A 24 11.41 5.09 9.28
N ARG A 25 12.09 5.22 8.14
CA ARG A 25 13.01 6.31 7.84
C ARG A 25 12.22 7.51 7.30
N LEU A 26 11.56 8.22 8.22
CA LEU A 26 10.57 9.25 7.90
C LEU A 26 11.11 10.38 7.02
N LYS A 27 12.35 10.83 7.26
CA LYS A 27 12.95 11.94 6.50
C LYS A 27 13.21 11.52 5.05
N GLU A 28 13.75 10.33 4.87
CA GLU A 28 14.06 9.72 3.59
C GLU A 28 12.77 9.40 2.81
N ALA A 29 11.78 8.83 3.50
CA ALA A 29 10.46 8.56 2.92
C ALA A 29 9.75 9.85 2.48
N GLN A 30 9.82 10.92 3.28
CA GLN A 30 9.26 12.23 2.90
C GLN A 30 9.99 12.83 1.68
N ALA A 31 11.32 12.78 1.65
CA ALA A 31 12.10 13.27 0.52
C ALA A 31 11.81 12.51 -0.78
N LEU A 32 11.69 11.17 -0.72
CA LEU A 32 11.29 10.36 -1.88
C LEU A 32 9.87 10.70 -2.34
N LYS A 33 8.94 10.89 -1.39
CA LYS A 33 7.55 11.26 -1.70
C LYS A 33 7.49 12.53 -2.54
N GLU A 34 8.20 13.58 -2.15
CA GLU A 34 8.21 14.86 -2.89
C GLU A 34 8.65 14.67 -4.36
N HIS A 35 9.63 13.81 -4.60
CA HIS A 35 10.10 13.51 -5.95
C HIS A 35 9.10 12.65 -6.74
N ILE A 36 8.48 11.67 -6.08
CA ILE A 36 7.45 10.79 -6.66
C ILE A 36 6.20 11.58 -7.03
N ASP A 37 5.75 12.51 -6.17
CA ASP A 37 4.58 13.35 -6.39
C ASP A 37 4.70 14.14 -7.71
N ILE A 38 5.90 14.64 -8.04
CA ILE A 38 6.17 15.31 -9.32
C ILE A 38 5.96 14.35 -10.50
N GLN A 39 6.47 13.11 -10.42
CA GLN A 39 6.32 12.13 -11.50
C GLN A 39 4.86 11.68 -11.66
N ILE A 40 4.16 11.48 -10.53
CA ILE A 40 2.75 11.07 -10.51
C ILE A 40 1.84 12.17 -11.04
N ASN A 41 2.12 13.45 -10.75
CA ASN A 41 1.35 14.55 -11.32
C ASN A 41 1.53 14.64 -12.83
N ARG A 42 2.75 14.49 -13.35
CA ARG A 42 3.00 14.39 -14.79
C ARG A 42 2.29 13.19 -15.41
N LEU A 43 2.34 12.03 -14.75
CA LEU A 43 1.64 10.83 -15.20
C LEU A 43 0.12 11.06 -15.33
N LYS A 44 -0.49 11.78 -14.38
CA LYS A 44 -1.92 12.13 -14.42
C LYS A 44 -2.25 13.11 -15.55
N GLU A 45 -1.38 14.08 -15.82
CA GLU A 45 -1.56 15.05 -16.92
C GLU A 45 -1.41 14.40 -18.30
N GLU A 46 -0.49 13.44 -18.42
CA GLU A 46 -0.21 12.70 -19.66
C GLU A 46 -1.05 11.42 -19.80
N THR A 47 -1.95 11.13 -18.84
CA THR A 47 -2.64 9.84 -18.83
C THR A 47 -3.61 9.72 -19.98
N ASN A 48 -3.59 8.55 -20.62
CA ASN A 48 -4.56 8.17 -21.64
C ASN A 48 -5.59 7.17 -21.07
N GLU A 49 -5.74 7.12 -19.74
CA GLU A 49 -6.52 6.09 -19.02
C GLU A 49 -6.02 4.66 -19.32
N SER A 50 -4.73 4.50 -19.61
CA SER A 50 -4.16 3.17 -19.87
C SER A 50 -4.18 2.32 -18.59
N ALA A 51 -4.39 1.00 -18.73
CA ALA A 51 -4.40 0.09 -17.59
C ALA A 51 -3.08 0.14 -16.78
N GLN A 52 -1.95 0.39 -17.46
CA GLN A 52 -0.65 0.50 -16.82
C GLN A 52 -0.53 1.78 -15.98
N ASP A 53 -0.98 2.93 -16.49
CA ASP A 53 -1.00 4.17 -15.72
C ASP A 53 -1.90 4.02 -14.48
N GLN A 54 -3.06 3.37 -14.62
CA GLN A 54 -3.96 3.11 -13.49
C GLN A 54 -3.32 2.21 -12.42
N ASN A 55 -2.55 1.18 -12.82
CA ASN A 55 -1.82 0.34 -11.89
C ASN A 55 -0.73 1.13 -11.13
N LEU A 56 -0.01 2.03 -11.79
CA LEU A 56 0.98 2.90 -11.13
C LEU A 56 0.32 3.87 -10.15
N LEU A 57 -0.82 4.46 -10.54
CA LEU A 57 -1.58 5.38 -9.69
C LEU A 57 -2.21 4.66 -8.48
N LEU A 58 -2.69 3.43 -8.67
CA LEU A 58 -3.12 2.56 -7.58
C LEU A 58 -1.94 2.26 -6.65
N TYR A 59 -0.79 1.86 -7.20
CA TYR A 59 0.37 1.52 -6.37
C TYR A 59 0.83 2.72 -5.53
N TYR A 60 0.94 3.89 -6.15
CA TYR A 60 1.21 5.14 -5.45
C TYR A 60 0.19 5.41 -4.33
N SER A 61 -1.11 5.28 -4.61
CA SER A 61 -2.17 5.56 -3.63
C SER A 61 -2.14 4.60 -2.43
N LEU A 62 -1.79 3.33 -2.67
CA LEU A 62 -1.57 2.34 -1.61
C LEU A 62 -0.41 2.74 -0.69
N LEU A 63 0.72 3.15 -1.27
CA LEU A 63 1.90 3.57 -0.51
C LEU A 63 1.67 4.90 0.21
N ASP A 64 0.94 5.83 -0.39
CA ASP A 64 0.56 7.10 0.23
C ASP A 64 -0.30 6.89 1.49
N PHE A 65 -1.30 6.01 1.41
CA PHE A 65 -2.04 5.58 2.60
C PHE A 65 -1.10 4.98 3.66
N ARG A 66 -0.21 4.07 3.27
CA ARG A 66 0.70 3.40 4.21
C ARG A 66 1.70 4.36 4.86
N PHE A 67 2.15 5.37 4.13
CA PHE A 67 3.00 6.46 4.64
C PHE A 67 2.22 7.34 5.62
N ASN A 68 1.01 7.77 5.26
CA ASN A 68 0.17 8.57 6.16
C ASN A 68 -0.16 7.81 7.44
N TYR A 69 -0.44 6.51 7.36
CA TYR A 69 -0.60 5.64 8.52
C TYR A 69 0.67 5.56 9.38
N LEU A 70 1.86 5.57 8.79
CA LEU A 70 3.12 5.60 9.54
C LEU A 70 3.31 6.95 10.27
N VAL A 71 2.98 8.06 9.60
CA VAL A 71 3.13 9.41 10.13
C VAL A 71 2.14 9.67 11.27
N ASP A 72 0.88 9.28 11.10
CA ASP A 72 -0.19 9.60 12.03
C ASP A 72 -1.32 8.57 11.99
N ASN A 73 -1.07 7.41 12.61
CA ASN A 73 -2.07 6.34 12.68
C ASN A 73 -3.32 6.69 13.51
N LEU A 74 -3.26 7.69 14.40
CA LEU A 74 -4.37 8.06 15.28
C LEU A 74 -5.45 8.87 14.54
N ASN A 75 -5.07 9.53 13.44
CA ASN A 75 -5.98 10.32 12.62
C ASN A 75 -6.54 9.55 11.41
N VAL A 76 -6.33 8.24 11.34
CA VAL A 76 -6.93 7.40 10.31
C VAL A 76 -8.45 7.36 10.50
N SER A 77 -9.17 7.83 9.49
CA SER A 77 -10.62 7.89 9.46
C SER A 77 -11.19 6.90 8.44
N LYS A 78 -12.52 6.79 8.39
CA LYS A 78 -13.20 5.92 7.41
C LYS A 78 -12.81 6.26 5.97
N ASP A 79 -12.65 7.54 5.68
CA ASP A 79 -12.43 8.05 4.32
C ASP A 79 -10.94 8.02 3.92
N SER A 80 -10.04 7.69 4.86
CA SER A 80 -8.59 7.65 4.59
C SER A 80 -8.17 6.65 3.52
N PHE A 81 -9.04 5.71 3.14
CA PHE A 81 -8.76 4.71 2.10
C PHE A 81 -9.54 4.94 0.79
N ASP A 82 -10.43 5.94 0.73
CA ASP A 82 -11.35 6.16 -0.40
C ASP A 82 -10.63 6.34 -1.73
N LYS A 83 -9.46 7.00 -1.70
CA LYS A 83 -8.68 7.21 -2.93
C LYS A 83 -8.22 5.87 -3.52
N VAL A 84 -7.82 4.91 -2.70
CA VAL A 84 -7.46 3.57 -3.15
C VAL A 84 -8.68 2.83 -3.70
N GLU A 85 -9.84 2.96 -3.05
CA GLU A 85 -11.09 2.32 -3.48
C GLU A 85 -11.67 2.91 -4.77
N SER A 86 -11.22 4.09 -5.19
CA SER A 86 -11.60 4.67 -6.48
C SER A 86 -10.97 3.96 -7.70
N PHE A 87 -9.99 3.08 -7.49
CA PHE A 87 -9.32 2.34 -8.56
C PHE A 87 -9.89 0.93 -8.73
N ASN A 88 -9.84 0.42 -9.96
CA ASN A 88 -10.00 -1.00 -10.21
C ASN A 88 -8.76 -1.75 -9.71
N VAL A 89 -8.95 -2.65 -8.74
CA VAL A 89 -7.88 -3.48 -8.23
C VAL A 89 -7.68 -4.67 -9.19
N PRO A 90 -6.48 -4.87 -9.75
CA PRO A 90 -6.22 -6.04 -10.58
C PRO A 90 -6.41 -7.33 -9.77
N MET A 91 -6.69 -8.43 -10.46
CA MET A 91 -6.80 -9.74 -9.80
C MET A 91 -5.42 -10.42 -9.72
N ASP A 92 -5.22 -11.21 -8.67
CA ASP A 92 -4.13 -12.19 -8.55
C ASP A 92 -2.72 -11.64 -8.79
N ASN A 93 -2.38 -10.51 -8.16
CA ASN A 93 -1.01 -10.01 -8.17
C ASN A 93 -0.61 -9.29 -6.87
N PHE A 94 0.60 -8.73 -6.86
CA PHE A 94 1.14 -8.04 -5.69
C PHE A 94 0.35 -6.76 -5.33
N LEU A 95 -0.31 -6.09 -6.28
CA LEU A 95 -1.16 -4.93 -5.99
C LEU A 95 -2.44 -5.36 -5.29
N SER A 96 -3.03 -6.49 -5.68
CA SER A 96 -4.16 -7.11 -4.98
C SER A 96 -3.77 -7.46 -3.53
N TYR A 97 -2.56 -8.00 -3.34
CA TYR A 97 -2.01 -8.26 -2.01
C TYR A 97 -1.93 -6.97 -1.18
N TYR A 98 -1.26 -5.93 -1.68
CA TYR A 98 -1.11 -4.67 -0.95
C TYR A 98 -2.46 -3.99 -0.68
N TYR A 99 -3.40 -4.07 -1.63
CA TYR A 99 -4.76 -3.57 -1.44
C TYR A 99 -5.42 -4.23 -0.23
N HIS A 100 -5.45 -5.56 -0.18
CA HIS A 100 -6.07 -6.27 0.93
C HIS A 100 -5.31 -6.07 2.24
N PHE A 101 -3.98 -6.11 2.21
CA PHE A 101 -3.18 -5.91 3.42
C PHE A 101 -3.40 -4.52 4.02
N PHE A 102 -3.34 -3.47 3.21
CA PHE A 102 -3.52 -2.11 3.70
C PHE A 102 -4.98 -1.80 4.04
N LYS A 103 -5.96 -2.41 3.35
CA LYS A 103 -7.37 -2.32 3.74
C LYS A 103 -7.62 -2.99 5.09
N ALA A 104 -6.94 -4.10 5.39
CA ALA A 104 -7.02 -4.73 6.71
C ALA A 104 -6.48 -3.79 7.81
N ILE A 105 -5.32 -3.17 7.58
CA ILE A 105 -4.74 -2.17 8.50
C ILE A 105 -5.68 -0.97 8.69
N HIS A 106 -6.29 -0.47 7.61
CA HIS A 106 -7.30 0.60 7.68
C HIS A 106 -8.49 0.18 8.55
N CYS A 107 -9.03 -1.01 8.31
CA CYS A 107 -10.18 -1.54 9.04
C CYS A 107 -9.87 -1.74 10.53
N ASP A 108 -8.70 -2.26 10.87
CA ASP A 108 -8.23 -2.33 12.27
C ASP A 108 -8.18 -0.94 12.90
N ALA A 109 -7.62 0.05 12.20
CA ALA A 109 -7.45 1.40 12.73
C ALA A 109 -8.78 2.11 13.04
N ILE A 110 -9.82 1.82 12.27
CA ILE A 110 -11.17 2.37 12.49
C ILE A 110 -12.08 1.46 13.34
N GLY A 111 -11.54 0.37 13.88
CA GLY A 111 -12.27 -0.57 14.75
C GLY A 111 -13.23 -1.53 14.02
N ASN A 112 -13.10 -1.70 12.71
CA ASN A 112 -13.89 -2.67 11.93
C ASN A 112 -13.16 -4.02 11.82
N TYR A 113 -13.04 -4.71 12.95
CA TYR A 113 -12.22 -5.91 13.10
C TYR A 113 -12.69 -7.11 12.27
N MET A 114 -13.99 -7.25 12.04
CA MET A 114 -14.54 -8.32 11.20
C MET A 114 -14.07 -8.17 9.76
N LEU A 115 -14.18 -6.96 9.21
CA LEU A 115 -13.74 -6.67 7.85
C LEU A 115 -12.20 -6.70 7.75
N ALA A 116 -11.49 -6.27 8.79
CA ALA A 116 -10.04 -6.39 8.85
C ALA A 116 -9.59 -7.86 8.72
N LYS A 117 -10.22 -8.76 9.48
CA LYS A 117 -9.95 -10.21 9.42
C LYS A 117 -10.18 -10.78 8.02
N GLU A 118 -11.29 -10.43 7.37
CA GLU A 118 -11.57 -10.88 6.00
C GLU A 118 -10.48 -10.44 5.02
N HIS A 119 -10.01 -9.19 5.14
CA HIS A 119 -8.96 -8.68 4.28
C HIS A 119 -7.58 -9.26 4.58
N TYR A 120 -7.25 -9.57 5.84
CA TYR A 120 -6.02 -10.31 6.15
C TYR A 120 -6.01 -11.68 5.48
N TYR A 121 -7.12 -12.43 5.51
CA TYR A 121 -7.16 -13.74 4.83
C TYR A 121 -7.02 -13.62 3.31
N LYS A 122 -7.69 -12.64 2.68
CA LYS A 122 -7.52 -12.39 1.24
C LYS A 122 -6.07 -12.00 0.90
N ALA A 123 -5.41 -11.21 1.75
CA ALA A 123 -4.00 -10.88 1.57
C ALA A 123 -3.09 -12.10 1.76
N GLU A 124 -3.37 -12.96 2.73
CA GLU A 124 -2.61 -14.20 2.97
C GLU A 124 -2.58 -15.12 1.74
N GLU A 125 -3.73 -15.32 1.07
CA GLU A 125 -3.85 -16.11 -0.17
C GLU A 125 -2.99 -15.56 -1.32
N LEU A 126 -2.68 -14.26 -1.28
CA LEU A 126 -1.92 -13.53 -2.30
C LEU A 126 -0.43 -13.38 -1.95
N LEU A 127 0.02 -13.79 -0.77
CA LEU A 127 1.44 -13.74 -0.36
C LEU A 127 2.37 -14.50 -1.34
N LYS A 128 1.84 -15.48 -2.08
CA LYS A 128 2.55 -16.17 -3.16
C LYS A 128 3.11 -15.24 -4.24
N PHE A 129 2.56 -14.03 -4.39
CA PHE A 129 3.01 -13.01 -5.33
C PHE A 129 4.08 -12.06 -4.74
N VAL A 130 4.41 -12.22 -3.46
CA VAL A 130 5.37 -11.38 -2.74
C VAL A 130 6.64 -12.19 -2.49
N PRO A 131 7.76 -11.91 -3.17
CA PRO A 131 9.01 -12.65 -2.95
C PRO A 131 9.79 -12.16 -1.72
N ASP A 132 9.53 -10.95 -1.22
CA ASP A 132 10.25 -10.37 -0.09
C ASP A 132 9.82 -11.00 1.24
N GLU A 133 10.71 -11.76 1.87
CA GLU A 133 10.48 -12.41 3.16
C GLU A 133 10.26 -11.40 4.30
N LEU A 134 10.86 -10.21 4.22
CA LEU A 134 10.62 -9.19 5.23
C LEU A 134 9.16 -8.72 5.17
N GLU A 135 8.61 -8.57 3.96
CA GLU A 135 7.21 -8.16 3.75
C GLU A 135 6.25 -9.21 4.31
N LYS A 136 6.53 -10.50 4.08
CA LYS A 136 5.78 -11.60 4.68
C LYS A 136 5.84 -11.57 6.21
N ALA A 137 7.01 -11.30 6.78
CA ALA A 137 7.17 -11.18 8.22
C ALA A 137 6.36 -10.01 8.80
N GLU A 138 6.36 -8.85 8.14
CA GLU A 138 5.55 -7.70 8.54
C GLU A 138 4.05 -8.01 8.45
N PHE A 139 3.62 -8.70 7.40
CA PHE A 139 2.25 -9.17 7.25
C PHE A 139 1.82 -10.05 8.43
N TYR A 140 2.56 -11.11 8.73
CA TYR A 140 2.20 -12.03 9.82
C TYR A 140 2.25 -11.36 11.19
N TYR A 141 3.17 -10.42 11.40
CA TYR A 141 3.20 -9.61 12.61
C TYR A 141 1.91 -8.78 12.77
N LYS A 142 1.47 -8.10 11.70
CA LYS A 142 0.24 -7.27 11.71
C LYS A 142 -1.02 -8.10 11.91
N MET A 143 -1.13 -9.23 11.20
CA MET A 143 -2.26 -10.16 11.35
C MET A 143 -2.32 -10.73 12.76
N GLY A 144 -1.18 -11.16 13.32
CA GLY A 144 -1.09 -11.66 14.69
C GLY A 144 -1.49 -10.60 15.73
N TYR A 145 -1.04 -9.35 15.54
CA TYR A 145 -1.42 -8.22 16.40
C TYR A 145 -2.94 -7.97 16.36
N SER A 146 -3.55 -7.93 15.17
CA SER A 146 -5.01 -7.78 15.01
C SER A 146 -5.77 -8.89 15.74
N HIS A 147 -5.35 -10.15 15.59
CA HIS A 147 -5.98 -11.27 16.30
C HIS A 147 -5.91 -11.15 17.83
N TYR A 148 -4.77 -10.70 18.36
CA TYR A 148 -4.61 -10.49 19.80
C TYR A 148 -5.53 -9.37 20.31
N ASP A 149 -5.57 -8.23 19.63
CA ASP A 149 -6.37 -7.08 20.04
C ASP A 149 -7.87 -7.39 20.02
N ASN A 150 -8.32 -8.10 18.98
CA ASN A 150 -9.69 -8.57 18.82
C ASN A 150 -10.13 -9.55 19.91
N GLN A 151 -9.21 -10.31 20.51
CA GLN A 151 -9.51 -11.21 21.63
C GLN A 151 -9.64 -10.48 22.97
N ARG A 152 -9.09 -9.27 23.13
CA ARG A 152 -9.25 -8.47 24.36
C ARG A 152 -10.51 -7.62 24.38
N GLY A 153 -11.14 -7.42 23.23
CA GLY A 153 -12.40 -6.67 23.07
C GLY A 153 -13.68 -7.49 23.21
N LEU A 154 -13.57 -8.80 23.46
CA LEU A 154 -14.66 -9.73 23.79
C LEU A 154 -14.67 -10.03 25.29
#